data_AF-A0A7X5C8X4-F1
#
_entry.id   AF-A0A7X5C8X4-F1
#
_cell.length_a   1.000
_cell.length_b   1.000
_cell.length_c   1.000
_cell.angle_alpha   90.00
_cell.angle_beta   90.00
_cell.angle_gamma   90.00
#
_symmetry.space_group_name_H-M   'P 1'
#
loop_
_entity.id
_entity.type
_entity.pdbx_description
1 polymer ?
#
loop_
_entity_poly.entity_id
_entity_poly.type
_entity_poly.pdbx_seq_one_letter_code
_entity_poly.pdbx_strand_id
1 'polypeptide(L)'
;MNGFFWKDMKRSFLNAGFFIGLAAVAVLLLAAVVTGVPLNRTRSSYHILFNVFGASGFTPFAAVFPVLAYATNFCEEYQSGYYRMIFARMSPVRFGGLRIINVALSGGIMMAVPIATACILAYTFGIPGVPKGSDEGLLDGTIMFTYVVRYGDWYIAAGKIMLGFLFGSVWALMGFMFAVWIPNRYVALIAPFVLYESMWIALDRMPYLNPIRLLRGDDIGSYPLAAGMECVYLIVVSVVIMAGLMRRYRNG
;
A
#
# COMPACT_ATOMS: atom_id res chain seq x y z
N MET A 1 1.46 -4.96 29.33
CA MET A 1 0.89 -5.56 28.09
C MET A 1 0.58 -4.52 27.01
N ASN A 2 -0.20 -3.46 27.28
CA ASN A 2 -0.39 -2.33 26.34
C ASN A 2 0.93 -1.63 25.96
N GLY A 3 1.91 -1.63 26.88
CA GLY A 3 3.20 -1.01 26.65
C GLY A 3 4.04 -1.64 25.53
N PHE A 4 3.90 -2.93 25.21
CA PHE A 4 4.67 -3.55 24.11
C PHE A 4 4.11 -3.13 22.75
N PHE A 5 2.78 -3.25 22.58
CA PHE A 5 2.09 -2.80 21.37
C PHE A 5 2.38 -1.34 21.09
N TRP A 6 2.25 -0.46 22.09
CA TRP A 6 2.49 0.97 21.92
C TRP A 6 3.96 1.30 21.60
N LYS A 7 4.91 0.65 22.27
CA LYS A 7 6.34 0.83 21.97
C LYS A 7 6.69 0.36 20.56
N ASP A 8 6.10 -0.75 20.14
CA ASP A 8 6.35 -1.31 18.82
C ASP A 8 5.71 -0.47 17.71
N MET A 9 4.48 -0.02 17.93
CA MET A 9 3.79 0.91 17.03
C MET A 9 4.60 2.20 16.91
N LYS A 10 5.03 2.80 18.04
CA LYS A 10 5.89 3.99 18.03
C LYS A 10 7.19 3.76 17.25
N ARG A 11 7.82 2.59 17.38
CA ARG A 11 9.02 2.23 16.61
C ARG A 11 8.74 2.07 15.11
N SER A 12 7.56 1.54 14.76
CA SER A 12 7.13 1.35 13.37
C SER A 12 6.85 2.67 12.66
N PHE A 13 6.23 3.64 13.35
CA PHE A 13 5.91 4.96 12.79
C PHE A 13 7.06 5.97 12.86
N LEU A 14 7.96 5.87 13.85
CA LEU A 14 9.10 6.78 14.00
C LEU A 14 10.39 6.26 13.35
N ASN A 15 10.26 5.34 12.40
CA ASN A 15 11.39 4.85 11.63
C ASN A 15 11.77 5.86 10.53
N ALA A 16 13.07 6.08 10.31
CA ALA A 16 13.55 6.85 9.16
C ALA A 16 13.02 6.30 7.83
N GLY A 17 12.91 4.97 7.71
CA GLY A 17 12.33 4.31 6.52
C GLY A 17 10.87 4.69 6.26
N PHE A 18 10.06 4.87 7.30
CA PHE A 18 8.67 5.33 7.18
C PHE A 18 8.60 6.76 6.62
N PHE A 19 9.39 7.69 7.18
CA PHE A 19 9.40 9.08 6.73
C PHE A 19 9.99 9.24 5.32
N ILE A 20 11.05 8.49 4.99
CA ILE A 20 11.65 8.50 3.65
C ILE A 20 10.64 7.95 2.63
N GLY A 21 9.99 6.83 2.94
CA GLY A 21 8.95 6.25 2.07
C GLY A 21 7.78 7.21 1.88
N LEU A 22 7.26 7.78 2.96
CA LEU A 22 6.18 8.76 2.93
C LEU A 22 6.54 9.98 2.07
N ALA A 23 7.72 10.56 2.28
CA ALA A 23 8.20 11.72 1.54
C ALA A 23 8.40 11.40 0.05
N ALA A 24 8.99 10.24 -0.28
CA ALA A 24 9.19 9.83 -1.66
C ALA A 24 7.87 9.65 -2.41
N VAL A 25 6.90 8.96 -1.81
CA VAL A 25 5.56 8.79 -2.40
C VAL A 25 4.85 10.13 -2.52
N ALA A 26 4.91 10.98 -1.49
CA ALA A 26 4.31 12.31 -1.54
C ALA A 26 4.94 13.15 -2.67
N VAL A 27 6.26 13.16 -2.82
CA VAL A 27 6.93 13.90 -3.90
C VAL A 27 6.51 13.38 -5.27
N LEU A 28 6.47 12.05 -5.48
CA LEU A 28 6.05 11.47 -6.76
C LEU A 28 4.61 11.83 -7.13
N LEU A 29 3.67 11.68 -6.19
CA LEU A 29 2.26 11.97 -6.43
C LEU A 29 2.01 13.48 -6.59
N LEU A 30 2.63 14.32 -5.76
CA LEU A 30 2.50 15.78 -5.85
C LEU A 30 3.15 16.33 -7.12
N ALA A 31 4.31 15.80 -7.52
CA ALA A 31 4.91 16.15 -8.80
C ALA A 31 3.95 15.86 -9.94
N ALA A 32 3.30 14.69 -9.95
CA ALA A 32 2.32 14.32 -10.96
C ALA A 32 1.06 15.21 -10.96
N VAL A 33 0.65 15.75 -9.81
CA VAL A 33 -0.43 16.75 -9.73
C VAL A 33 0.01 18.08 -10.38
N VAL A 34 1.22 18.56 -10.05
CA VAL A 34 1.71 19.88 -10.46
C VAL A 34 2.15 19.91 -11.93
N THR A 35 2.85 18.88 -12.40
CA THR A 35 3.38 18.84 -13.78
C THR A 35 2.37 18.28 -14.78
N GLY A 36 1.38 17.53 -14.30
CA GLY A 36 0.42 16.84 -15.14
C GLY A 36 -0.61 17.72 -15.82
N VAL A 37 -1.04 18.78 -15.13
CA VAL A 37 -2.21 19.56 -15.53
C VAL A 37 -2.08 21.00 -15.01
N PRO A 38 -2.47 22.04 -15.79
CA PRO A 38 -2.59 23.40 -15.26
C PRO A 38 -3.58 23.48 -14.09
N LEU A 39 -3.12 23.96 -12.93
CA LEU A 39 -3.86 24.03 -11.66
C LEU A 39 -4.94 25.15 -11.60
N ASN A 40 -5.51 25.52 -12.75
CA ASN A 40 -6.42 26.65 -12.90
C ASN A 40 -7.90 26.23 -12.99
N ARG A 41 -8.27 25.02 -12.52
CA ARG A 41 -9.63 24.45 -12.66
C ARG A 41 -10.11 24.40 -14.10
N THR A 42 -9.21 24.13 -15.04
CA THR A 42 -9.54 23.99 -16.46
C THR A 42 -9.84 22.56 -16.87
N ARG A 43 -9.36 21.58 -16.10
CA ARG A 43 -9.58 20.15 -16.31
C ARG A 43 -10.40 19.53 -15.19
N SER A 44 -11.00 18.39 -15.47
CA SER A 44 -11.71 17.57 -14.50
C SER A 44 -10.77 17.04 -13.40
N SER A 45 -11.29 16.90 -12.18
CA SER A 45 -10.58 16.25 -11.07
C SER A 45 -10.14 14.83 -11.44
N TYR A 46 -10.91 14.14 -12.27
CA TYR A 46 -10.64 12.79 -12.76
C TYR A 46 -9.47 12.72 -13.73
N HIS A 47 -9.29 13.70 -14.60
CA HIS A 47 -8.11 13.77 -15.46
C HIS A 47 -6.83 13.92 -14.60
N ILE A 48 -6.88 14.72 -13.53
CA ILE A 48 -5.76 14.86 -12.59
C ILE A 48 -5.49 13.52 -11.88
N LEU A 49 -6.53 12.85 -11.36
CA LEU A 49 -6.40 11.54 -10.72
C LEU A 49 -5.85 10.47 -11.67
N PHE A 50 -6.32 10.43 -12.92
CA PHE A 50 -5.80 9.52 -13.93
C PHE A 50 -4.31 9.76 -14.17
N ASN A 51 -3.87 11.02 -14.24
CA ASN A 51 -2.46 11.34 -14.37
C ASN A 51 -1.64 10.90 -13.14
N VAL A 52 -2.16 11.13 -11.94
CA VAL A 52 -1.51 10.76 -10.67
C VAL A 52 -1.32 9.25 -10.51
N PHE A 53 -2.31 8.43 -10.88
CA PHE A 53 -2.24 6.97 -10.70
C PHE A 53 -1.78 6.21 -11.96
N GLY A 54 -1.95 6.81 -13.14
CA GLY A 54 -1.64 6.17 -14.42
C GLY A 54 -0.32 6.62 -15.04
N ALA A 55 0.01 7.91 -14.96
CA ALA A 55 1.13 8.50 -15.71
C ALA A 55 2.32 8.95 -14.84
N SER A 56 2.17 8.95 -13.52
CA SER A 56 3.20 9.40 -12.57
C SER A 56 4.42 8.46 -12.46
N GLY A 57 4.38 7.27 -13.07
CA GLY A 57 5.39 6.23 -12.88
C GLY A 57 5.45 5.66 -11.46
N PHE A 58 4.57 6.07 -10.56
CA PHE A 58 4.48 5.57 -9.18
C PHE A 58 4.12 4.08 -9.12
N THR A 59 3.15 3.68 -9.95
CA THR A 59 2.49 2.39 -9.84
C THR A 59 3.45 1.20 -9.95
N PRO A 60 4.40 1.13 -10.90
CA PRO A 60 5.41 0.05 -10.94
C PRO A 60 6.31 -0.03 -9.69
N PHE A 61 6.60 1.11 -9.05
CA PHE A 61 7.45 1.13 -7.87
C PHE A 61 6.68 1.12 -6.54
N ALA A 62 5.35 1.08 -6.58
CA ALA A 62 4.50 1.29 -5.42
C ALA A 62 4.77 0.28 -4.29
N ALA A 63 5.14 -0.96 -4.61
CA ALA A 63 5.42 -2.00 -3.63
C ALA A 63 6.73 -1.78 -2.83
N VAL A 64 7.67 -0.98 -3.34
CA VAL A 64 8.97 -0.74 -2.68
C VAL A 64 8.77 0.08 -1.41
N PHE A 65 7.90 1.09 -1.46
CA PHE A 65 7.78 2.03 -0.35
C PHE A 65 7.24 1.36 0.92
N PRO A 66 6.10 0.62 0.92
CA PRO A 66 5.54 -0.07 2.09
C PRO A 66 6.55 -0.91 2.88
N VAL A 67 7.48 -1.54 2.16
CA VAL A 67 8.50 -2.42 2.73
C VAL A 67 9.50 -1.63 3.61
N LEU A 68 9.80 -0.38 3.25
CA LEU A 68 10.71 0.50 4.00
C LEU A 68 10.16 0.90 5.38
N ALA A 69 8.84 0.86 5.57
CA ALA A 69 8.24 1.19 6.86
C ALA A 69 8.80 0.31 7.98
N TYR A 70 9.02 -0.98 7.69
CA TYR A 70 9.25 -1.95 8.75
C TYR A 70 10.26 -3.08 8.49
N ALA A 71 10.46 -3.55 7.25
CA ALA A 71 11.20 -4.78 6.99
C ALA A 71 12.65 -4.78 7.51
N THR A 72 13.31 -3.62 7.51
CA THR A 72 14.68 -3.46 8.01
C THR A 72 14.80 -3.68 9.51
N ASN A 73 13.80 -3.24 10.29
CA ASN A 73 13.84 -3.29 11.75
C ASN A 73 13.82 -4.73 12.26
N PHE A 74 13.05 -5.61 11.61
CA PHE A 74 13.01 -7.01 12.00
C PHE A 74 14.33 -7.73 11.70
N CYS A 75 14.97 -7.43 10.57
CA CYS A 75 16.30 -8.00 10.25
C CYS A 75 17.34 -7.60 11.31
N GLU A 76 17.32 -6.35 11.77
CA GLU A 76 18.21 -5.87 12.84
C GLU A 76 17.90 -6.52 14.21
N GLU A 77 16.63 -6.66 14.55
CA GLU A 77 16.21 -7.39 15.77
C GLU A 77 16.59 -8.88 15.74
N TYR A 78 16.59 -9.47 14.54
CA TYR A 78 17.03 -10.84 14.36
C TYR A 78 18.54 -10.96 14.53
N GLN A 79 19.33 -10.10 13.87
CA GLN A 79 20.79 -10.10 13.94
C GLN A 79 21.32 -9.80 15.35
N SER A 80 20.67 -8.89 16.07
CA SER A 80 21.02 -8.55 17.47
C SER A 80 20.60 -9.62 18.49
N GLY A 81 19.85 -10.63 18.09
CA GLY A 81 19.29 -11.65 19.00
C GLY A 81 18.18 -11.12 19.92
N TYR A 82 17.75 -9.87 19.75
CA TYR A 82 16.68 -9.25 20.54
C TYR A 82 15.37 -10.06 20.47
N TYR A 83 15.11 -10.69 19.33
CA TYR A 83 13.94 -11.56 19.14
C TYR A 83 13.84 -12.71 20.16
N ARG A 84 14.97 -13.27 20.62
CA ARG A 84 15.00 -14.35 21.63
C ARG A 84 14.55 -13.86 23.00
N MET A 85 14.95 -12.65 23.37
CA MET A 85 14.53 -12.02 24.62
C MET A 85 13.02 -11.73 24.62
N ILE A 86 12.43 -11.45 23.45
CA ILE A 86 10.98 -11.29 23.30
C ILE A 86 10.28 -12.65 23.45
N PHE A 87 10.75 -13.69 22.77
CA PHE A 87 10.13 -15.03 22.85
C PHE A 87 10.22 -15.68 24.24
N ALA A 88 11.23 -15.32 25.05
CA ALA A 88 11.30 -15.75 26.44
C ALA A 88 10.16 -15.20 27.31
N ARG A 89 9.52 -14.10 26.91
CA ARG A 89 8.49 -13.39 27.69
C ARG A 89 7.11 -13.40 27.03
N MET A 90 7.01 -13.84 25.79
CA MET A 90 5.78 -13.78 24.99
C MET A 90 5.67 -14.97 24.05
N SER A 91 4.48 -15.56 23.95
CA SER A 91 4.22 -16.65 23.01
C SER A 91 4.39 -16.18 21.55
N PRO A 92 4.87 -17.06 20.65
CA PRO A 92 5.13 -16.71 19.26
C PRO A 92 3.86 -16.26 18.53
N VAL A 93 2.70 -16.86 18.83
CA VAL A 93 1.40 -16.50 18.25
C VAL A 93 1.02 -15.07 18.60
N ARG A 94 1.19 -14.69 19.86
CA ARG A 94 0.86 -13.35 20.33
C ARG A 94 1.83 -12.31 19.78
N PHE A 95 3.13 -12.63 19.75
CA PHE A 95 4.13 -11.77 19.14
C PHE A 95 3.84 -11.54 17.65
N GLY A 96 3.61 -12.62 16.90
CA GLY A 96 3.31 -12.56 15.47
C GLY A 96 2.06 -11.76 15.16
N GLY A 97 0.97 -12.00 15.88
CA GLY A 97 -0.29 -11.26 15.68
C GLY A 97 -0.14 -9.75 15.91
N LEU A 98 0.51 -9.34 17.00
CA LEU A 98 0.77 -7.92 17.27
C LEU A 98 1.68 -7.30 16.20
N ARG A 99 2.68 -8.05 15.75
CA ARG A 99 3.61 -7.59 14.71
C ARG A 99 2.91 -7.40 13.38
N ILE A 100 2.16 -8.40 12.92
CA ILE A 100 1.39 -8.35 11.68
C ILE A 100 0.49 -7.12 11.66
N ILE A 101 -0.24 -6.85 12.75
CA ILE A 101 -1.11 -5.67 12.85
C ILE A 101 -0.29 -4.37 12.74
N ASN A 102 0.80 -4.23 13.49
CA ASN A 102 1.63 -3.02 13.47
C ASN A 102 2.28 -2.77 12.09
N VAL A 103 2.76 -3.83 11.44
CA VAL A 103 3.35 -3.76 10.10
C VAL A 103 2.30 -3.39 9.06
N ALA A 104 1.13 -4.03 9.11
CA ALA A 104 0.03 -3.73 8.21
C ALA A 104 -0.44 -2.27 8.36
N LEU A 105 -0.62 -1.79 9.59
CA LEU A 105 -1.05 -0.41 9.87
C LEU A 105 -0.02 0.62 9.42
N SER A 106 1.26 0.40 9.69
CA SER A 106 2.33 1.33 9.29
C SER A 106 2.50 1.39 7.76
N GLY A 107 2.55 0.24 7.09
CA GLY A 107 2.61 0.17 5.63
C GLY A 107 1.39 0.82 4.96
N GLY A 108 0.20 0.53 5.48
CA GLY A 108 -1.06 1.07 4.97
C GLY A 108 -1.15 2.59 5.15
N ILE A 109 -0.85 3.12 6.34
CA ILE A 109 -0.89 4.57 6.59
C ILE A 109 0.15 5.31 5.73
N MET A 110 1.33 4.74 5.56
CA MET A 110 2.39 5.37 4.75
C MET A 110 1.98 5.56 3.29
N MET A 111 1.12 4.68 2.74
CA MET A 111 0.56 4.83 1.39
C MET A 111 -0.72 5.66 1.37
N ALA A 112 -1.59 5.47 2.37
CA ALA A 112 -2.88 6.14 2.44
C ALA A 112 -2.75 7.67 2.58
N VAL A 113 -1.77 8.15 3.34
CA VAL A 113 -1.58 9.60 3.57
C VAL A 113 -1.22 10.35 2.29
N PRO A 114 -0.18 9.96 1.51
CA PRO A 114 0.13 10.61 0.24
C PRO A 114 -0.99 10.47 -0.81
N ILE A 115 -1.69 9.34 -0.82
CA ILE A 115 -2.83 9.15 -1.72
C ILE A 115 -3.99 10.08 -1.34
N ALA A 116 -4.28 10.23 -0.05
CA ALA A 116 -5.30 11.15 0.44
C ALA A 116 -4.95 12.60 0.12
N THR A 117 -3.70 13.02 0.29
CA THR A 117 -3.27 14.37 -0.06
C THR A 117 -3.39 14.62 -1.56
N ALA A 118 -2.99 13.67 -2.41
CA ALA A 118 -3.14 13.78 -3.85
C ALA A 118 -4.62 13.87 -4.27
N CYS A 119 -5.50 13.06 -3.68
CA CYS A 119 -6.95 13.14 -3.91
C CYS A 119 -7.50 14.51 -3.52
N ILE A 120 -7.17 15.01 -2.32
CA ILE A 120 -7.63 16.33 -1.86
C ILE A 120 -7.21 17.41 -2.85
N LEU A 121 -5.96 17.42 -3.30
CA LEU A 121 -5.46 18.42 -4.25
C LEU A 121 -6.14 18.30 -5.62
N ALA A 122 -6.39 17.08 -6.10
CA ALA A 122 -7.11 16.85 -7.35
C ALA A 122 -8.54 17.43 -7.31
N TYR A 123 -9.23 17.33 -6.18
CA TYR A 123 -10.57 17.91 -6.02
C TYR A 123 -10.55 19.42 -5.74
N THR A 124 -9.49 19.97 -5.15
CA THR A 124 -9.40 21.43 -4.95
C THR A 124 -9.07 22.19 -6.25
N PHE A 125 -8.21 21.61 -7.09
CA PHE A 125 -7.70 22.23 -8.32
C PHE A 125 -8.40 21.76 -9.60
N GLY A 126 -9.09 20.62 -9.58
CA GLY A 126 -9.92 20.15 -10.70
C GLY A 126 -11.37 20.57 -10.57
N ILE A 127 -12.12 20.49 -11.67
CA ILE A 127 -13.58 20.62 -11.64
C ILE A 127 -14.18 19.29 -11.13
N PRO A 128 -14.90 19.27 -10.00
CA PRO A 128 -15.54 18.07 -9.48
C PRO A 128 -16.78 17.69 -10.29
N GLY A 129 -17.17 16.42 -10.21
CA GLY A 129 -18.31 15.83 -10.90
C GLY A 129 -17.95 15.22 -12.26
N VAL A 130 -18.99 14.83 -13.01
CA VAL A 130 -18.83 14.23 -14.34
C VAL A 130 -18.03 15.20 -15.24
N PRO A 131 -16.96 14.74 -15.90
CA PRO A 131 -16.17 15.57 -16.81
C PRO A 131 -17.06 16.21 -17.90
N LYS A 132 -16.84 17.51 -18.16
CA LYS A 132 -17.55 18.32 -19.17
C LYS A 132 -16.55 19.09 -20.03
N GLY A 133 -16.97 19.54 -21.22
CA GLY A 133 -16.10 20.25 -22.16
C GLY A 133 -15.01 19.37 -22.76
N SER A 134 -13.75 19.78 -22.63
CA SER A 134 -12.60 19.12 -23.27
C SER A 134 -12.26 17.72 -22.73
N ASP A 135 -12.86 17.33 -21.59
CA ASP A 135 -12.71 16.02 -20.95
C ASP A 135 -13.98 15.16 -21.09
N GLU A 136 -14.94 15.56 -21.93
CA GLU A 136 -16.13 14.76 -22.22
C GLU A 136 -15.75 13.38 -22.78
N GLY A 137 -16.37 12.33 -22.23
CA GLY A 137 -16.06 10.94 -22.60
C GLY A 137 -14.89 10.30 -21.86
N LEU A 138 -14.14 11.02 -21.01
CA LEU A 138 -13.01 10.47 -20.25
C LEU A 138 -13.41 9.31 -19.33
N LEU A 139 -14.66 9.29 -18.86
CA LEU A 139 -15.21 8.22 -18.03
C LEU A 139 -16.17 7.29 -18.78
N ASP A 140 -16.40 7.49 -20.08
CA ASP A 140 -17.40 6.72 -20.83
C ASP A 140 -17.01 5.24 -20.90
N GLY A 141 -17.98 4.37 -20.61
CA GLY A 141 -17.76 2.92 -20.53
C GLY A 141 -17.04 2.45 -19.28
N THR A 142 -16.59 3.36 -18.40
CA THR A 142 -15.96 2.99 -17.11
C THR A 142 -16.99 2.91 -15.99
N ILE A 143 -16.77 2.02 -15.03
CA ILE A 143 -17.68 1.87 -13.87
C ILE A 143 -17.54 3.08 -12.91
N MET A 144 -16.45 3.84 -13.02
CA MET A 144 -16.25 5.10 -12.32
C MET A 144 -17.33 6.11 -12.68
N PHE A 145 -17.77 6.19 -13.95
CA PHE A 145 -18.91 7.04 -14.34
C PHE A 145 -20.17 6.71 -13.52
N THR A 146 -20.47 5.42 -13.37
CA THR A 146 -21.64 4.97 -12.60
C THR A 146 -21.50 5.31 -11.11
N TYR A 147 -20.29 5.20 -10.55
CA TYR A 147 -20.03 5.58 -9.15
C TYR A 147 -20.14 7.09 -8.92
N VAL A 148 -19.64 7.92 -9.83
CA VAL A 148 -19.79 9.39 -9.74
C VAL A 148 -21.25 9.78 -9.76
N VAL A 149 -22.02 9.25 -10.72
CA VAL A 149 -23.43 9.62 -10.88
C VAL A 149 -24.27 9.15 -9.68
N ARG A 150 -23.96 7.98 -9.11
CA ARG A 150 -24.78 7.37 -8.04
C ARG A 150 -24.38 7.78 -6.62
N TYR A 151 -23.08 7.91 -6.36
CA TYR A 151 -22.55 8.13 -5.01
C TYR A 151 -21.75 9.44 -4.89
N GLY A 152 -21.33 10.03 -6.01
CA GLY A 152 -20.55 11.26 -6.04
C GLY A 152 -19.04 11.03 -5.90
N ASP A 153 -18.29 12.12 -6.02
CA ASP A 153 -16.83 12.15 -6.08
C ASP A 153 -16.14 11.59 -4.82
N TRP A 154 -16.75 11.79 -3.65
CA TRP A 154 -16.20 11.33 -2.37
C TRP A 154 -16.02 9.81 -2.33
N TYR A 155 -16.88 9.06 -3.02
CA TYR A 155 -16.82 7.59 -3.05
C TYR A 155 -15.55 7.11 -3.75
N ILE A 156 -15.14 7.79 -4.82
CA ILE A 156 -13.91 7.46 -5.56
C ILE A 156 -12.68 7.83 -4.73
N ALA A 157 -12.70 9.00 -4.08
CA ALA A 157 -11.64 9.42 -3.17
C ALA A 157 -11.44 8.40 -2.05
N ALA A 158 -12.52 8.04 -1.36
CA ALA A 158 -12.50 7.06 -0.27
C ALA A 158 -12.07 5.67 -0.77
N GLY A 159 -12.55 5.24 -1.93
CA GLY A 159 -12.17 3.98 -2.57
C GLY A 159 -10.67 3.92 -2.84
N LYS A 160 -10.07 4.95 -3.45
CA LYS A 160 -8.64 4.98 -3.75
C LYS A 160 -7.77 5.05 -2.48
N ILE A 161 -8.20 5.79 -1.46
CA ILE A 161 -7.49 5.83 -0.16
C ILE A 161 -7.53 4.44 0.50
N MET A 162 -8.69 3.77 0.49
CA MET A 162 -8.84 2.44 1.07
C MET A 162 -8.00 1.39 0.32
N LEU A 163 -8.00 1.42 -1.01
CA LEU A 163 -7.16 0.52 -1.81
C LEU A 163 -5.67 0.78 -1.58
N GLY A 164 -5.27 2.05 -1.53
CA GLY A 164 -3.90 2.44 -1.20
C GLY A 164 -3.46 1.96 0.18
N PHE A 165 -4.36 2.05 1.18
CA PHE A 165 -4.13 1.52 2.52
C PHE A 165 -3.94 0.00 2.50
N LEU A 166 -4.87 -0.75 1.91
CA LEU A 166 -4.82 -2.22 1.86
C LEU A 166 -3.58 -2.71 1.11
N PHE A 167 -3.28 -2.11 -0.05
CA PHE A 167 -2.08 -2.39 -0.82
C PHE A 167 -0.81 -2.13 0.03
N GLY A 168 -0.74 -0.97 0.70
CA GLY A 168 0.36 -0.66 1.60
C GLY A 168 0.51 -1.69 2.73
N SER A 169 -0.60 -2.17 3.29
CA SER A 169 -0.59 -3.22 4.30
C SER A 169 -0.06 -4.55 3.74
N VAL A 170 -0.50 -4.97 2.55
CA VAL A 170 -0.06 -6.23 1.91
C VAL A 170 1.45 -6.18 1.66
N TRP A 171 1.95 -5.14 1.01
CA TRP A 171 3.35 -5.10 0.60
C TRP A 171 4.31 -4.88 1.77
N ALA A 172 3.88 -4.18 2.83
CA ALA A 172 4.64 -4.15 4.08
C ALA A 172 4.73 -5.53 4.74
N LEU A 173 3.63 -6.28 4.77
CA LEU A 173 3.63 -7.67 5.25
C LEU A 173 4.48 -8.58 4.36
N MET A 174 4.50 -8.38 3.04
CA MET A 174 5.37 -9.13 2.15
C MET A 174 6.85 -8.92 2.49
N GLY A 175 7.27 -7.67 2.71
CA GLY A 175 8.61 -7.35 3.22
C GLY A 175 8.93 -8.05 4.53
N PHE A 176 7.98 -8.03 5.47
CA PHE A 176 8.12 -8.72 6.75
C PHE A 176 8.17 -10.25 6.59
N MET A 177 7.38 -10.84 5.69
CA MET A 177 7.41 -12.26 5.36
C MET A 177 8.79 -12.67 4.88
N PHE A 178 9.39 -11.96 3.92
CA PHE A 178 10.74 -12.26 3.47
C PHE A 178 11.76 -12.11 4.60
N ALA A 179 11.65 -11.08 5.45
CA ALA A 179 12.51 -10.93 6.63
C ALA A 179 12.38 -12.11 7.61
N VAL A 180 11.17 -12.64 7.79
CA VAL A 180 10.87 -13.81 8.65
C VAL A 180 11.36 -15.11 8.04
N TRP A 181 11.48 -15.27 6.73
CA TRP A 181 11.96 -16.53 6.14
C TRP A 181 13.46 -16.49 5.83
N ILE A 182 13.93 -15.35 5.37
CA ILE A 182 15.32 -15.11 4.98
C ILE A 182 15.76 -13.83 5.70
N PRO A 183 16.44 -13.92 6.86
CA PRO A 183 16.75 -12.77 7.72
C PRO A 183 17.95 -12.00 7.17
N ASN A 184 17.79 -11.48 5.95
CA ASN A 184 18.77 -10.68 5.24
C ASN A 184 18.09 -9.37 4.82
N ARG A 185 18.66 -8.25 5.26
CA ARG A 185 18.14 -6.90 4.98
C ARG A 185 17.93 -6.64 3.48
N TYR A 186 18.85 -7.09 2.63
CA TYR A 186 18.77 -6.88 1.19
C TYR A 186 17.63 -7.69 0.57
N VAL A 187 17.48 -8.96 0.97
CA VAL A 187 16.41 -9.83 0.48
C VAL A 187 15.04 -9.31 0.93
N ALA A 188 14.92 -8.90 2.19
CA ALA A 188 13.67 -8.37 2.73
C ALA A 188 13.19 -7.08 2.01
N LEU A 189 14.13 -6.29 1.47
CA LEU A 189 13.84 -5.06 0.71
C LEU A 189 13.56 -5.33 -0.77
N ILE A 190 14.37 -6.17 -1.42
CA ILE A 190 14.33 -6.36 -2.88
C ILE A 190 13.32 -7.43 -3.30
N ALA A 191 13.17 -8.51 -2.54
CA ALA A 191 12.32 -9.63 -2.92
C ALA A 191 10.83 -9.26 -3.08
N PRO A 192 10.22 -8.42 -2.21
CA PRO A 192 8.85 -7.95 -2.44
C PRO A 192 8.71 -7.21 -3.78
N PHE A 193 9.68 -6.37 -4.14
CA PHE A 193 9.64 -5.63 -5.40
C PHE A 193 9.75 -6.55 -6.61
N VAL A 194 10.70 -7.50 -6.58
CA VAL A 194 10.85 -8.49 -7.66
C VAL A 194 9.57 -9.34 -7.80
N LEU A 195 8.97 -9.73 -6.68
CA LEU A 195 7.71 -10.47 -6.68
C LEU A 195 6.56 -9.62 -7.24
N TYR A 196 6.48 -8.34 -6.88
CA TYR A 196 5.48 -7.41 -7.44
C TYR A 196 5.57 -7.28 -8.96
N GLU A 197 6.77 -7.02 -9.48
CA GLU A 197 7.03 -6.87 -10.92
C GLU A 197 6.78 -8.17 -11.68
N SER A 198 7.22 -9.31 -11.13
CA SER A 198 6.93 -10.62 -11.74
C SER A 198 5.44 -10.94 -11.75
N MET A 199 4.69 -10.61 -10.69
CA MET A 199 3.24 -10.77 -10.64
C MET A 199 2.54 -9.86 -11.66
N TRP A 200 3.04 -8.64 -11.87
CA TRP A 200 2.49 -7.75 -12.89
C TRP A 200 2.54 -8.37 -14.28
N ILE A 201 3.71 -8.87 -14.67
CA ILE A 201 3.94 -9.44 -16.00
C ILE A 201 3.25 -10.80 -16.14
N ALA A 202 3.37 -11.69 -15.15
CA ALA A 202 2.82 -13.04 -15.22
C ALA A 202 1.30 -13.07 -15.17
N LEU A 203 0.67 -12.15 -14.43
CA LEU A 203 -0.79 -12.11 -14.21
C LEU A 203 -1.48 -11.05 -15.07
N ASP A 204 -0.86 -10.59 -16.16
CA ASP A 204 -1.45 -9.58 -17.05
C ASP A 204 -2.81 -10.02 -17.62
N ARG A 205 -3.00 -11.32 -17.87
CA ARG A 205 -4.29 -11.88 -18.34
C ARG A 205 -5.33 -12.07 -17.23
N MET A 206 -4.94 -11.95 -15.96
CA MET A 206 -5.82 -12.19 -14.79
C MET A 206 -5.96 -10.90 -13.96
N PRO A 207 -6.85 -9.97 -14.35
CA PRO A 207 -6.93 -8.64 -13.72
C PRO A 207 -7.21 -8.68 -12.22
N TYR A 208 -7.97 -9.67 -11.75
CA TYR A 208 -8.36 -9.82 -10.35
C TYR A 208 -7.23 -10.23 -9.40
N LEU A 209 -6.14 -10.79 -9.94
CA LEU A 209 -4.98 -11.20 -9.16
C LEU A 209 -3.80 -10.24 -9.32
N ASN A 210 -3.86 -9.34 -10.31
CA ASN A 210 -2.75 -8.45 -10.63
C ASN A 210 -2.67 -7.30 -9.62
N PRO A 211 -1.59 -7.20 -8.83
CA PRO A 211 -1.50 -6.24 -7.72
C PRO A 211 -1.45 -4.77 -8.18
N ILE A 212 -1.02 -4.51 -9.43
CA ILE A 212 -1.08 -3.16 -10.02
C ILE A 212 -2.52 -2.76 -10.34
N ARG A 213 -3.30 -3.68 -10.89
CA ARG A 213 -4.71 -3.43 -11.25
C ARG A 213 -5.58 -3.34 -10.01
N LEU A 214 -5.24 -4.09 -8.96
CA LEU A 214 -5.89 -4.01 -7.64
C LEU A 214 -5.68 -2.65 -6.98
N LEU A 215 -4.45 -2.10 -7.03
CA LEU A 215 -4.16 -0.76 -6.51
C LEU A 215 -4.93 0.34 -7.26
N ARG A 216 -5.03 0.24 -8.59
CA ARG A 216 -5.76 1.22 -9.40
C ARG A 216 -7.27 1.11 -9.21
N GLY A 217 -7.79 -0.11 -9.10
CA GLY A 217 -9.21 -0.44 -8.95
C GLY A 217 -10.08 -0.17 -10.19
N ASP A 218 -9.60 0.66 -11.11
CA ASP A 218 -10.33 1.08 -12.31
C ASP A 218 -10.46 -0.07 -13.34
N ASP A 219 -9.43 -0.91 -13.47
CA ASP A 219 -9.37 -2.02 -14.46
C ASP A 219 -10.22 -3.25 -14.07
N ILE A 220 -10.58 -3.38 -12.79
CA ILE A 220 -11.35 -4.50 -12.24
C ILE A 220 -12.86 -4.23 -12.33
N GLY A 221 -13.24 -2.97 -12.50
CA GLY A 221 -14.63 -2.57 -12.57
C GLY A 221 -15.37 -2.58 -11.25
N SER A 222 -14.71 -2.84 -10.11
CA SER A 222 -15.35 -2.75 -8.80
C SER A 222 -14.34 -2.57 -7.67
N TYR A 223 -14.43 -1.44 -6.96
CA TYR A 223 -13.60 -1.17 -5.79
C TYR A 223 -13.78 -2.19 -4.65
N PRO A 224 -15.01 -2.66 -4.33
CA PRO A 224 -15.20 -3.66 -3.29
C PRO A 224 -14.54 -5.01 -3.61
N LEU A 225 -14.52 -5.41 -4.88
CA LEU A 225 -13.89 -6.67 -5.29
C LEU A 225 -12.37 -6.57 -5.20
N ALA A 226 -11.80 -5.44 -5.64
CA ALA A 226 -10.37 -5.18 -5.48
C ALA A 226 -9.96 -5.20 -4.00
N ALA A 227 -10.72 -4.52 -3.13
CA ALA A 227 -10.50 -4.56 -1.69
C ALA A 227 -10.63 -5.97 -1.10
N GLY A 228 -11.61 -6.75 -1.57
CA GLY A 228 -11.78 -8.16 -1.17
C GLY A 228 -10.57 -9.03 -1.51
N MET A 229 -10.00 -8.87 -2.69
CA MET A 229 -8.80 -9.60 -3.12
C MET A 229 -7.55 -9.20 -2.34
N GLU A 230 -7.37 -7.91 -2.05
CA GLU A 230 -6.29 -7.45 -1.17
C GLU A 230 -6.42 -8.03 0.25
N CYS A 231 -7.65 -8.15 0.78
CA CYS A 231 -7.90 -8.85 2.04
C CYS A 231 -7.52 -10.34 1.99
N VAL A 232 -7.75 -11.03 0.87
CA VAL A 232 -7.28 -12.41 0.67
C VAL A 232 -5.75 -12.46 0.72
N TYR A 233 -5.05 -11.54 0.07
CA TYR A 233 -3.60 -11.44 0.16
C TYR A 233 -3.12 -11.17 1.59
N LEU A 234 -3.75 -10.25 2.32
CA LEU A 234 -3.43 -10.02 3.73
C LEU A 234 -3.51 -11.29 4.57
N ILE A 235 -4.58 -12.09 4.40
CA ILE A 235 -4.78 -13.32 5.15
C ILE A 235 -3.68 -14.35 4.78
N VAL A 236 -3.45 -14.58 3.49
CA VAL A 236 -2.45 -15.56 3.02
C VAL A 236 -1.07 -15.22 3.55
N VAL A 237 -0.64 -13.96 3.40
CA VAL A 237 0.69 -13.51 3.84
C VAL A 237 0.82 -13.59 5.36
N SER A 238 -0.22 -13.21 6.10
CA SER A 238 -0.25 -13.32 7.56
C SER A 238 -0.08 -14.77 8.05
N VAL A 239 -0.72 -15.74 7.39
CA VAL A 239 -0.57 -17.17 7.70
C VAL A 239 0.86 -17.63 7.45
N VAL A 240 1.47 -17.24 6.32
CA VAL A 240 2.86 -17.61 5.98
C VAL A 240 3.87 -16.99 6.96
N ILE A 241 3.65 -15.75 7.38
CA ILE A 241 4.44 -15.11 8.44
C ILE A 241 4.32 -15.89 9.75
N MET A 242 3.09 -16.24 10.15
CA MET A 242 2.85 -16.95 11.41
C MET A 242 3.52 -18.34 11.40
N ALA A 243 3.43 -19.06 10.27
CA ALA A 243 4.15 -20.33 10.08
C ALA A 243 5.67 -20.16 10.20
N GLY A 244 6.24 -19.10 9.59
CA GLY A 244 7.66 -18.78 9.68
C GLY A 244 8.13 -18.46 11.10
N LEU A 245 7.34 -17.67 11.85
CA LEU A 245 7.64 -17.34 13.25
C LEU A 245 7.54 -18.58 14.17
N MET A 246 6.53 -19.43 13.99
CA MET A 246 6.40 -20.69 14.74
C MET A 246 7.57 -21.64 14.47
N ARG A 247 8.00 -21.76 13.21
CA ARG A 247 9.17 -22.55 12.85
C ARG A 247 10.43 -22.06 13.57
N ARG A 248 10.66 -20.75 13.60
CA ARG A 248 11.82 -20.15 14.28
C ARG A 248 11.79 -20.38 15.79
N TYR A 249 10.62 -20.30 16.40
CA TYR A 249 10.45 -20.59 17.82
C TYR A 249 10.73 -22.05 18.17
N ARG A 250 10.44 -23.00 17.27
CA ARG A 250 10.72 -24.44 17.50
C ARG A 250 12.19 -24.80 17.27
N ASN A 251 12.86 -24.11 16.35
CA ASN A 251 14.19 -24.46 15.89
C ASN A 251 15.31 -23.62 16.55
N GLY A 252 14.99 -22.72 17.48
CA GLY A 252 15.95 -21.78 18.05
C GLY A 252 15.52 -21.14 19.36
#